data_AF-A0A0B2JY86-F1
#
_entry.id   AF-A0A0B2JY86-F1
#
_cell.length_a   1.000
_cell.length_b   1.000
_cell.length_c   1.000
_cell.angle_alpha   90.00
_cell.angle_beta   90.00
_cell.angle_gamma   90.00
#
_symmetry.space_group_name_H-M   'P 1'
#
loop_
_entity.id
_entity.type
_entity.pdbx_description
1 polymer ?
#
loop_
_entity_poly.entity_id
_entity_poly.type
_entity_poly.pdbx_seq_one_letter_code
_entity_poly.pdbx_strand_id
1 'polypeptide(L)'
;MIWFLYAPVAVLTYILCLITNPLVILFCDENGELHGFLHLWQTWDDSCDSLFFMREVCPSFLDYDYDKHYECREQQIEGNRTRLVSISKGVPFSFVGRIQRYFCRLWWLTRNCGYGFAYEWLSKDVVIKNVRTLYKDDYTVAYYDPESHAWTLSSDQPIIQGFLRWEVYLGWKIPVWASGKCRAMIAIRAVFRFE
;
A
#
# COMPACT_ATOMS: atom_id res chain seq x y z
N MET A 1 10.33 -22.47 6.61
CA MET A 1 9.55 -21.51 5.81
C MET A 1 8.98 -20.42 6.72
N ILE A 2 9.76 -19.37 7.02
CA ILE A 2 9.39 -18.33 8.00
C ILE A 2 8.13 -17.52 7.60
N TRP A 3 7.76 -17.55 6.32
CA TRP A 3 6.55 -16.89 5.81
C TRP A 3 5.27 -17.34 6.50
N PHE A 4 5.12 -18.63 6.79
CA PHE A 4 3.94 -19.16 7.49
C PHE A 4 3.82 -18.67 8.94
N LEU A 5 4.89 -18.11 9.51
CA LEU A 5 4.84 -17.43 10.81
C LEU A 5 4.41 -15.96 10.66
N TYR A 6 4.85 -15.30 9.59
CA TYR A 6 4.51 -13.90 9.30
C TYR A 6 3.08 -13.76 8.79
N ALA A 7 2.58 -14.73 8.01
CA ALA A 7 1.30 -14.63 7.35
C ALA A 7 0.11 -14.51 8.33
N PRO A 8 -0.01 -15.33 9.40
CA PRO A 8 -1.04 -15.15 10.42
C PRO A 8 -0.95 -13.78 11.10
N VAL A 9 0.26 -13.30 11.40
CA VAL A 9 0.47 -11.97 12.02
C VAL A 9 0.04 -10.85 11.06
N ALA A 10 0.33 -10.99 9.76
CA ALA A 10 -0.12 -10.04 8.74
C ALA A 10 -1.65 -10.01 8.63
N VAL A 11 -2.33 -11.16 8.69
CA VAL A 11 -3.80 -11.23 8.70
C VAL A 11 -4.37 -10.59 9.96
N LEU A 12 -3.82 -10.87 11.13
CA LEU A 12 -4.24 -10.25 12.39
C LEU A 12 -4.06 -8.73 12.36
N THR A 13 -2.96 -8.26 11.79
CA THR A 13 -2.67 -6.83 11.63
C THR A 13 -3.62 -6.18 10.64
N TYR A 14 -3.95 -6.85 9.54
CA TYR A 14 -4.95 -6.39 8.58
C TYR A 14 -6.32 -6.24 9.24
N ILE A 15 -6.78 -7.25 10.01
CA ILE A 15 -8.05 -7.19 10.75
C ILE A 15 -8.04 -6.04 11.76
N LEU A 16 -6.94 -5.90 12.52
CA LEU A 16 -6.76 -4.79 13.46
C LEU A 16 -6.88 -3.45 12.75
N CYS A 17 -6.14 -3.24 11.66
CA CYS A 17 -6.16 -2.01 10.88
C CYS A 17 -7.55 -1.75 10.30
N LEU A 18 -8.23 -2.75 9.75
CA LEU A 18 -9.56 -2.60 9.17
C LEU A 18 -10.58 -2.10 10.22
N ILE A 19 -10.53 -2.64 11.44
CA ILE A 19 -11.40 -2.24 12.55
C ILE A 19 -11.05 -0.85 13.07
N THR A 20 -9.75 -0.53 13.13
CA THR A 20 -9.26 0.71 13.76
C THR A 20 -9.13 1.89 12.80
N ASN A 21 -9.11 1.65 11.48
CA ASN A 21 -9.01 2.68 10.44
C ASN A 21 -10.01 3.84 10.64
N PRO A 22 -11.32 3.61 10.92
CA PRO A 22 -12.27 4.70 11.18
C PRO A 22 -11.88 5.63 12.33
N LEU A 23 -11.17 5.11 13.33
CA LEU A 23 -10.67 5.91 14.46
C LEU A 23 -9.33 6.57 14.14
N VAL A 24 -8.42 5.82 13.51
CA VAL A 24 -7.05 6.27 13.24
C VAL A 24 -7.01 7.48 12.31
N ILE A 25 -7.89 7.56 11.30
CA ILE A 25 -7.94 8.71 10.37
C ILE A 25 -8.28 10.06 11.03
N LEU A 26 -8.86 10.04 12.24
CA LEU A 26 -9.12 11.25 13.01
C LEU A 26 -7.84 11.88 13.56
N PHE A 27 -6.74 11.12 13.59
CA PHE A 27 -5.42 11.57 14.04
C PHE A 27 -4.51 12.03 12.91
N CYS A 28 -4.96 11.97 11.66
CA CYS A 28 -4.25 12.56 10.53
C CYS A 28 -4.19 14.08 10.70
N ASP A 29 -2.99 14.66 10.59
CA ASP A 29 -2.78 16.11 10.68
C ASP A 29 -3.38 16.88 9.49
N GLU A 30 -3.11 18.20 9.43
CA GLU A 30 -3.55 19.04 8.31
C GLU A 30 -3.03 18.58 6.94
N ASN A 31 -1.88 17.93 6.87
CA ASN A 31 -1.24 17.41 5.66
C ASN A 31 -1.67 15.97 5.33
N GLY A 32 -2.49 15.36 6.19
CA GLY A 32 -2.93 13.98 5.99
C GLY A 32 -1.91 12.95 6.47
N GLU A 33 -1.00 13.34 7.36
CA GLU A 33 0.03 12.46 7.92
C GLU A 33 -0.37 11.90 9.28
N LEU A 34 -0.04 10.62 9.49
CA LEU A 34 -0.12 9.95 10.78
C LEU A 34 1.26 9.91 11.41
N HIS A 35 1.36 10.38 12.66
CA HIS A 35 2.62 10.55 13.36
C HIS A 35 2.88 9.45 14.41
N GLY A 36 4.14 9.30 14.78
CA GLY A 36 4.57 8.31 15.78
C GLY A 36 4.22 6.88 15.34
N PHE A 37 3.65 6.10 16.25
CA PHE A 37 3.28 4.71 15.94
C PHE A 37 2.07 4.60 14.99
N LEU A 38 1.24 5.65 14.86
CA LEU A 38 0.09 5.64 13.97
C LEU A 38 0.49 5.63 12.49
N HIS A 39 1.72 6.04 12.16
CA HIS A 39 2.28 5.91 10.82
C HIS A 39 2.16 4.47 10.29
N LEU A 40 2.17 3.44 11.15
CA LEU A 40 2.05 2.05 10.73
C LEU A 40 0.72 1.71 10.01
N TRP A 41 -0.32 2.54 10.17
CA TRP A 41 -1.56 2.43 9.42
C TRP A 41 -1.49 3.04 8.03
N GLN A 42 -0.60 4.01 7.84
CA GLN A 42 -0.42 4.75 6.61
C GLN A 42 0.45 3.98 5.61
N THR A 43 0.32 4.31 4.33
CA THR A 43 1.29 3.85 3.34
C THR A 43 2.63 4.60 3.48
N TRP A 44 3.73 3.97 3.07
CA TRP A 44 5.04 4.66 3.09
C TRP A 44 5.22 5.63 1.92
N ASP A 45 4.43 5.47 0.85
CA ASP A 45 4.61 6.13 -0.44
C ASP A 45 3.64 7.29 -0.70
N ASP A 46 2.61 7.49 0.14
CA ASP A 46 1.63 8.57 -0.03
C ASP A 46 1.08 9.09 1.31
N SER A 47 0.48 10.28 1.28
CA SER A 47 -0.30 10.83 2.38
C SER A 47 -1.68 10.14 2.52
N CYS A 48 -2.37 10.31 3.66
CA CYS A 48 -3.74 9.81 3.80
C CYS A 48 -4.72 10.57 2.87
N ASP A 49 -4.40 11.82 2.56
CA ASP A 49 -5.07 12.60 1.52
C ASP A 49 -4.36 12.38 0.17
N SER A 50 -4.48 11.20 -0.41
CA SER A 50 -3.79 10.85 -1.67
C SER A 50 -4.43 11.52 -2.88
N LEU A 51 -3.64 12.27 -3.67
CA LEU A 51 -4.09 12.82 -4.95
C LEU A 51 -4.52 11.72 -5.93
N PHE A 52 -3.78 10.62 -5.97
CA PHE A 52 -4.09 9.46 -6.82
C PHE A 52 -5.48 8.92 -6.47
N PHE A 53 -5.76 8.72 -5.18
CA PHE A 53 -7.07 8.25 -4.76
C PHE A 53 -8.18 9.21 -5.19
N MET A 54 -7.98 10.51 -5.01
CA MET A 54 -8.97 11.53 -5.35
C MET A 54 -9.30 11.56 -6.85
N ARG A 55 -8.30 11.37 -7.72
CA ARG A 55 -8.48 11.47 -9.18
C ARG A 55 -8.93 10.17 -9.83
N GLU A 56 -8.41 9.03 -9.38
CA GLU A 56 -8.52 7.77 -10.12
C GLU A 56 -9.46 6.75 -9.46
N VAL A 57 -9.79 6.92 -8.18
CA VAL A 57 -10.48 5.88 -7.40
C VAL A 57 -11.74 6.39 -6.69
N CYS A 58 -11.70 7.63 -6.18
CA CYS A 58 -12.78 8.19 -5.37
C CYS A 58 -14.07 8.32 -6.20
N PRO A 59 -15.22 7.81 -5.72
CA PRO A 59 -16.49 8.08 -6.36
C PRO A 59 -16.82 9.57 -6.35
N SER A 60 -17.46 10.05 -7.41
CA SER A 60 -17.81 11.46 -7.58
C SER A 60 -18.73 12.05 -6.51
N PHE A 61 -19.45 11.21 -5.75
CA PHE A 61 -20.30 11.70 -4.64
C PHE A 61 -19.51 11.88 -3.33
N LEU A 62 -18.31 11.29 -3.22
CA LEU A 62 -17.41 11.42 -2.08
C LEU A 62 -16.20 12.32 -2.38
N ASP A 63 -16.02 12.73 -3.64
CA ASP A 63 -14.92 13.61 -3.99
C ASP A 63 -15.06 14.99 -3.32
N TYR A 64 -13.91 15.62 -3.11
CA TYR A 64 -13.81 16.99 -2.65
C TYR A 64 -12.75 17.68 -3.50
N ASP A 65 -12.79 19.02 -3.54
CA ASP A 65 -11.85 19.80 -4.33
C ASP A 65 -10.44 19.74 -3.72
N TYR A 66 -9.68 18.70 -4.08
CA TYR A 66 -8.35 18.47 -3.55
C TYR A 66 -7.42 19.65 -3.85
N ASP A 67 -7.41 20.13 -5.09
CA ASP A 67 -6.48 21.15 -5.56
C ASP A 67 -6.73 22.52 -4.91
N LYS A 68 -7.94 22.77 -4.39
CA LYS A 68 -8.22 23.93 -3.52
C LYS A 68 -7.55 23.84 -2.15
N HIS A 69 -7.49 22.64 -1.57
CA HIS A 69 -7.06 22.45 -0.17
C HIS A 69 -5.60 22.01 -0.05
N TYR A 70 -5.07 21.34 -1.06
CA TYR A 70 -3.78 20.66 -1.02
C TYR A 70 -2.93 20.94 -2.26
N GLU A 71 -1.62 20.78 -2.09
CA GLU A 71 -0.64 20.63 -3.16
C GLU A 71 0.04 19.27 -2.98
N CYS A 72 0.10 18.45 -4.03
CA CYS A 72 0.86 17.21 -3.99
C CYS A 72 2.31 17.48 -4.39
N ARG A 73 3.27 17.01 -3.60
CA ARG A 73 4.70 17.11 -3.90
C ARG A 73 5.39 15.76 -3.72
N GLU A 74 6.41 15.52 -4.53
CA GLU A 74 7.37 14.47 -4.24
C GLU A 74 8.36 14.96 -3.18
N GLN A 75 8.51 14.18 -2.11
CA GLN A 75 9.50 14.40 -1.07
C GLN A 75 10.53 13.26 -1.10
N GLN A 76 11.81 13.63 -1.13
CA GLN A 76 12.91 12.70 -0.91
C GLN A 76 12.90 12.24 0.55
N ILE A 77 12.90 10.93 0.76
CA ILE A 77 13.09 10.30 2.07
C ILE A 77 14.49 9.69 2.09
N GLU A 78 15.01 9.34 3.27
CA GLU A 78 16.31 8.69 3.41
C GLU A 78 16.57 7.57 2.37
N GLY A 79 17.70 7.69 1.67
CA GLY A 79 18.06 6.86 0.52
C GLY A 79 17.61 7.46 -0.83
N ASN A 80 17.63 6.66 -1.89
CA ASN A 80 17.11 7.06 -3.21
C ASN A 80 15.59 6.84 -3.31
N ARG A 81 14.84 7.12 -2.24
CA ARG A 81 13.40 6.89 -2.17
C ARG A 81 12.65 8.21 -2.20
N THR A 82 11.57 8.22 -2.96
CA THR A 82 10.63 9.33 -3.01
C THR A 82 9.26 8.88 -2.53
N ARG A 83 8.53 9.82 -1.97
CA ARG A 83 7.15 9.65 -1.50
C ARG A 83 6.34 10.84 -1.96
N LEU A 84 5.06 10.62 -2.24
CA LEU A 84 4.10 11.68 -2.47
C LEU A 84 3.57 12.18 -1.12
N VAL A 85 3.57 13.50 -0.95
CA VAL A 85 3.05 14.15 0.25
C VAL A 85 2.06 15.24 -0.13
N SER A 86 1.01 15.32 0.66
CA SER A 86 -0.05 16.31 0.50
C SER A 86 0.22 17.47 1.44
N ILE A 87 0.46 18.65 0.90
CA ILE A 87 0.77 19.85 1.67
C ILE A 87 -0.47 20.72 1.75
N SER A 88 -0.93 20.98 2.97
CA SER A 88 -2.09 21.83 3.21
C SER A 88 -1.82 23.27 2.77
N LYS A 89 -2.78 23.85 2.03
CA LYS A 89 -2.78 25.28 1.66
C LYS A 89 -3.38 26.18 2.75
N GLY A 90 -3.82 25.60 3.88
CA GLY A 90 -4.50 26.32 4.95
C GLY A 90 -5.94 26.75 4.62
N VAL A 91 -6.49 26.32 3.48
CA VAL A 91 -7.88 26.62 3.10
C VAL A 91 -8.82 25.69 3.88
N PRO A 92 -9.75 26.23 4.70
CA PRO A 92 -10.60 25.40 5.55
C PRO A 92 -11.66 24.66 4.75
N PHE A 93 -11.94 23.42 5.14
CA PHE A 93 -13.04 22.62 4.60
C PHE A 93 -14.40 23.07 5.14
N SER A 94 -15.41 23.07 4.27
CA SER A 94 -16.82 23.12 4.68
C SER A 94 -17.19 21.88 5.50
N PHE A 95 -18.33 21.89 6.19
CA PHE A 95 -18.80 20.73 6.95
C PHE A 95 -18.91 19.47 6.08
N VAL A 96 -19.53 19.60 4.89
CA VAL A 96 -19.63 18.50 3.91
C VAL A 96 -18.26 18.04 3.45
N GLY A 97 -17.36 18.98 3.12
CA GLY A 97 -16.00 18.66 2.71
C GLY A 97 -15.19 17.91 3.78
N ARG A 98 -15.43 18.17 5.07
CA ARG A 98 -14.81 17.41 6.16
C ARG A 98 -15.30 15.96 6.20
N ILE A 99 -16.60 15.74 5.97
CA ILE A 99 -17.19 14.40 5.90
C ILE A 99 -16.64 13.64 4.69
N GLN A 100 -16.61 14.27 3.52
CA GLN A 100 -16.03 13.69 2.31
C GLN A 100 -14.56 13.31 2.54
N ARG A 101 -13.74 14.25 3.06
CA ARG A 101 -12.33 14.02 3.37
C ARG A 101 -12.13 12.84 4.34
N TYR A 102 -12.96 12.73 5.37
CA TYR A 102 -12.94 11.60 6.28
C TYR A 102 -13.14 10.27 5.55
N PHE A 103 -14.16 10.17 4.69
CA PHE A 103 -14.41 8.94 3.94
C PHE A 103 -13.32 8.65 2.90
N CYS A 104 -12.76 9.66 2.24
CA CYS A 104 -11.63 9.47 1.32
C CYS A 104 -10.41 8.91 2.05
N ARG A 105 -10.02 9.49 3.19
CA ARG A 105 -8.93 8.98 4.04
C ARG A 105 -9.22 7.54 4.49
N LEU A 106 -10.46 7.26 4.94
CA LEU A 106 -10.87 5.93 5.37
C LEU A 106 -10.71 4.89 4.25
N TRP A 107 -11.19 5.21 3.06
CA TRP A 107 -11.14 4.31 1.91
C TRP A 107 -9.71 4.13 1.41
N TRP A 108 -8.90 5.18 1.41
CA TRP A 108 -7.49 5.09 1.09
C TRP A 108 -6.74 4.13 2.03
N LEU A 109 -6.90 4.31 3.35
CA LEU A 109 -6.31 3.40 4.34
C LEU A 109 -6.89 1.99 4.25
N THR A 110 -8.16 1.84 3.88
CA THR A 110 -8.77 0.50 3.75
C THR A 110 -8.28 -0.22 2.50
N ARG A 111 -8.07 0.50 1.39
CA ARG A 111 -7.46 -0.03 0.17
C ARG A 111 -6.02 -0.50 0.42
N ASN A 112 -5.27 0.25 1.22
CA ASN A 112 -3.89 -0.06 1.57
C ASN A 112 -3.78 -0.48 3.05
N CYS A 113 -4.72 -1.32 3.51
CA CYS A 113 -4.86 -1.63 4.93
C CYS A 113 -3.63 -2.35 5.50
N GLY A 114 -3.11 -1.81 6.61
CA GLY A 114 -1.94 -2.36 7.31
C GLY A 114 -0.63 -2.25 6.52
N TYR A 115 -0.55 -1.36 5.53
CA TYR A 115 0.62 -1.23 4.66
C TYR A 115 1.89 -0.84 5.43
N GLY A 116 1.80 0.14 6.33
CA GLY A 116 2.93 0.54 7.18
C GLY A 116 3.44 -0.61 8.05
N PHE A 117 2.56 -1.45 8.62
CA PHE A 117 2.98 -2.67 9.32
C PHE A 117 3.63 -3.69 8.41
N ALA A 118 3.05 -3.94 7.23
CA ALA A 118 3.58 -4.87 6.25
C ALA A 118 5.01 -4.47 5.81
N TYR A 119 5.22 -3.16 5.71
CA TYR A 119 6.49 -2.56 5.33
C TYR A 119 7.46 -2.46 6.50
N GLU A 120 7.13 -1.84 7.62
CA GLU A 120 8.09 -1.60 8.71
C GLU A 120 8.37 -2.84 9.55
N TRP A 121 7.36 -3.67 9.84
CA TRP A 121 7.50 -4.78 10.81
C TRP A 121 7.59 -6.15 10.16
N LEU A 122 6.85 -6.37 9.08
CA LEU A 122 6.71 -7.70 8.47
C LEU A 122 7.50 -7.85 7.17
N SER A 123 8.43 -6.94 6.91
CA SER A 123 9.28 -6.96 5.71
C SER A 123 10.58 -7.73 5.91
N LYS A 124 11.31 -7.85 4.80
CA LYS A 124 12.69 -8.33 4.77
C LYS A 124 13.54 -7.39 3.92
N ASP A 125 14.75 -7.13 4.37
CA ASP A 125 15.75 -6.50 3.51
C ASP A 125 16.28 -7.53 2.52
N VAL A 126 16.25 -7.17 1.23
CA VAL A 126 16.71 -8.00 0.12
C VAL A 126 17.71 -7.21 -0.71
N VAL A 127 18.69 -7.91 -1.28
CA VAL A 127 19.63 -7.31 -2.24
C VAL A 127 19.22 -7.77 -3.63
N ILE A 128 18.75 -6.84 -4.48
CA ILE A 128 18.14 -7.21 -5.78
C ILE A 128 19.07 -8.05 -6.65
N LYS A 129 20.39 -7.79 -6.61
CA LYS A 129 21.39 -8.57 -7.37
C LYS A 129 21.42 -10.07 -7.01
N ASN A 130 20.96 -10.43 -5.80
CA ASN A 130 20.97 -11.80 -5.29
C ASN A 130 19.64 -12.54 -5.56
N VAL A 131 18.60 -11.79 -5.94
CA VAL A 131 17.28 -12.34 -6.24
C VAL A 131 17.35 -13.18 -7.50
N ARG A 132 16.86 -14.42 -7.40
CA ARG A 132 16.79 -15.37 -8.51
C ARG A 132 15.36 -15.45 -9.02
N THR A 133 15.19 -15.43 -10.33
CA THR A 133 13.94 -15.83 -10.98
C THR A 133 13.85 -17.35 -10.99
N LEU A 134 12.87 -17.91 -10.28
CA LEU A 134 12.62 -19.34 -10.25
C LEU A 134 11.66 -19.76 -11.37
N TYR A 135 10.69 -18.91 -11.68
CA TYR A 135 9.71 -19.12 -12.72
C TYR A 135 9.24 -17.77 -13.27
N LYS A 136 9.01 -17.69 -14.57
CA LYS A 136 8.40 -16.54 -15.21
C LYS A 136 7.76 -16.96 -16.52
N ASP A 137 6.47 -16.72 -16.64
CA ASP A 137 5.72 -16.75 -17.90
C ASP A 137 4.94 -15.43 -18.06
N ASP A 138 3.95 -15.41 -18.95
CA ASP A 138 3.15 -14.22 -19.23
C ASP A 138 2.24 -13.79 -18.07
N TYR A 139 1.91 -14.69 -17.15
CA TYR A 139 0.91 -14.46 -16.09
C TYR A 139 1.45 -14.67 -14.68
N THR A 140 2.56 -15.36 -14.54
CA THR A 140 3.04 -15.89 -13.27
C THR A 140 4.52 -15.65 -13.14
N VAL A 141 4.91 -15.19 -11.96
CA VAL A 141 6.31 -14.98 -11.62
C VAL A 141 6.61 -15.47 -10.22
N ALA A 142 7.76 -16.13 -10.10
CA ALA A 142 8.30 -16.57 -8.84
C ALA A 142 9.75 -16.09 -8.68
N TYR A 143 10.01 -15.43 -7.55
CA TYR A 143 11.33 -14.95 -7.17
C TYR A 143 11.77 -15.56 -5.85
N TYR A 144 13.08 -15.69 -5.66
CA TYR A 144 13.66 -16.13 -4.40
C TYR A 144 15.00 -15.44 -4.15
N ASP A 145 15.12 -14.85 -2.97
CA ASP A 145 16.39 -14.36 -2.44
C ASP A 145 16.96 -15.39 -1.44
N PRO A 146 18.09 -16.04 -1.76
CA PRO A 146 18.68 -17.06 -0.90
C PRO A 146 19.23 -16.51 0.42
N GLU A 147 19.58 -15.22 0.49
CA GLU A 147 20.17 -14.62 1.71
C GLU A 147 19.10 -14.29 2.75
N SER A 148 18.05 -13.57 2.34
CA SER A 148 16.96 -13.22 3.25
C SER A 148 15.92 -14.33 3.41
N HIS A 149 15.95 -15.34 2.54
CA HIS A 149 14.86 -16.31 2.34
C HIS A 149 13.51 -15.64 2.04
N ALA A 150 13.52 -14.44 1.44
CA ALA A 150 12.33 -13.84 0.85
C ALA A 150 12.00 -14.57 -0.45
N TRP A 151 10.72 -14.81 -0.67
CA TRP A 151 10.23 -15.37 -1.93
C TRP A 151 8.99 -14.60 -2.36
N THR A 152 8.70 -14.63 -3.64
CA THR A 152 7.49 -14.06 -4.25
C THR A 152 6.84 -15.12 -5.10
N LEU A 153 5.52 -15.24 -5.03
CA LEU A 153 4.71 -15.90 -6.04
C LEU A 153 3.58 -14.94 -6.40
N SER A 154 3.57 -14.48 -7.65
CA SER A 154 2.49 -13.64 -8.18
C SER A 154 1.91 -14.33 -9.40
N SER A 155 0.58 -14.40 -9.49
CA SER A 155 -0.11 -14.92 -10.68
C SER A 155 -1.38 -14.12 -10.94
N ASP A 156 -1.59 -13.70 -12.19
CA ASP A 156 -2.80 -13.03 -12.66
C ASP A 156 -3.48 -13.80 -13.83
N GLN A 157 -3.26 -15.12 -13.86
CA GLN A 157 -3.72 -16.00 -14.93
C GLN A 157 -5.25 -15.95 -15.16
N PRO A 158 -5.70 -15.87 -16.42
CA PRO A 158 -7.11 -15.98 -16.76
C PRO A 158 -7.62 -17.40 -16.49
N ILE A 159 -8.76 -17.49 -15.82
CA ILE A 159 -9.54 -18.72 -15.64
C ILE A 159 -10.52 -18.85 -16.81
N ILE A 160 -11.19 -17.75 -17.14
CA ILE A 160 -12.06 -17.61 -18.31
C ILE A 160 -11.56 -16.38 -19.06
N GLN A 161 -11.06 -16.59 -20.27
CA GLN A 161 -10.47 -15.54 -21.09
C GLN A 161 -11.47 -14.38 -21.31
N GLY A 162 -11.05 -13.16 -20.98
CA GLY A 162 -11.87 -11.95 -21.15
C GLY A 162 -12.99 -11.77 -20.12
N PHE A 163 -13.02 -12.56 -19.03
CA PHE A 163 -14.09 -12.46 -18.04
C PHE A 163 -13.63 -12.64 -16.60
N LEU A 164 -12.81 -13.65 -16.33
CA LEU A 164 -12.44 -14.01 -14.96
C LEU A 164 -10.98 -14.42 -14.90
N ARG A 165 -10.26 -13.80 -13.99
CA ARG A 165 -8.89 -14.17 -13.64
C ARG A 165 -8.74 -14.34 -12.13
N TRP A 166 -7.83 -15.19 -11.72
CA TRP A 166 -7.36 -15.13 -10.33
C TRP A 166 -6.33 -14.01 -10.20
N GLU A 167 -6.16 -13.48 -9.01
CA GLU A 167 -5.09 -12.55 -8.68
C GLU A 167 -4.49 -13.02 -7.36
N VAL A 168 -3.36 -13.69 -7.47
CA VAL A 168 -2.62 -14.28 -6.37
C VAL A 168 -1.32 -13.52 -6.19
N TYR A 169 -1.03 -13.12 -4.96
CA TYR A 169 0.27 -12.60 -4.55
C TYR A 169 0.60 -13.14 -3.16
N LEU A 170 1.60 -14.02 -3.08
CA LEU A 170 2.08 -14.63 -1.86
C LEU A 170 3.58 -14.37 -1.70
N GLY A 171 4.05 -14.45 -0.46
CA GLY A 171 5.46 -14.21 -0.13
C GLY A 171 5.70 -12.77 0.34
N TRP A 172 6.84 -12.21 -0.07
CA TRP A 172 7.18 -10.81 0.08
C TRP A 172 7.20 -10.13 -1.29
N LYS A 173 6.69 -8.91 -1.37
CA LYS A 173 6.70 -8.10 -2.58
C LYS A 173 8.09 -7.53 -2.84
N ILE A 174 8.88 -8.22 -3.67
CA ILE A 174 10.25 -7.82 -4.03
C ILE A 174 10.18 -6.81 -5.20
N PRO A 175 10.67 -5.57 -5.02
CA PRO A 175 10.68 -4.58 -6.09
C PRO A 175 11.87 -4.82 -7.03
N VAL A 176 11.73 -5.81 -7.93
CA VAL A 176 12.80 -6.23 -8.86
C VAL A 176 13.26 -5.15 -9.85
N TRP A 177 12.51 -4.05 -9.97
CA TRP A 177 12.89 -2.85 -10.74
C TRP A 177 13.90 -1.95 -9.99
N ALA A 178 14.04 -2.11 -8.67
CA ALA A 178 14.95 -1.32 -7.87
C ALA A 178 16.41 -1.76 -8.06
N SER A 179 17.35 -0.88 -7.74
CA SER A 179 18.77 -1.21 -7.69
C SER A 179 19.26 -1.30 -6.24
N GLY A 180 20.16 -2.25 -5.97
CA GLY A 180 20.80 -2.39 -4.65
C GLY A 180 19.93 -3.05 -3.58
N LYS A 181 19.98 -2.50 -2.35
CA LYS A 181 19.24 -3.00 -1.19
C LYS A 181 17.85 -2.39 -1.15
N CYS A 182 16.84 -3.21 -0.99
CA CYS A 182 15.46 -2.74 -0.83
C CYS A 182 14.72 -3.58 0.21
N ARG A 183 13.57 -3.06 0.62
CA ARG A 183 12.70 -3.72 1.59
C ARG A 183 11.55 -4.38 0.85
N ALA A 184 11.42 -5.69 1.02
CA ALA A 184 10.34 -6.49 0.46
C ALA A 184 9.28 -6.69 1.55
N MET A 185 8.07 -6.17 1.36
CA MET A 185 6.98 -6.24 2.36
C MET A 185 6.18 -7.53 2.23
N ILE A 186 5.65 -8.05 3.35
CA ILE A 186 4.78 -9.24 3.30
C ILE A 186 3.57 -8.96 2.39
N ALA A 187 3.17 -9.96 1.60
CA ALA A 187 2.01 -9.86 0.73
C ALA A 187 1.17 -11.13 0.78
N ILE A 188 -0.14 -10.94 0.95
CA ILE A 188 -1.13 -12.00 0.95
C ILE A 188 -2.34 -11.49 0.15
N ARG A 189 -2.45 -11.95 -1.08
CA ARG A 189 -3.59 -11.69 -1.96
C ARG A 189 -3.97 -13.00 -2.62
N ALA A 190 -5.25 -13.33 -2.54
CA ALA A 190 -5.85 -14.44 -3.27
C ALA A 190 -7.30 -14.05 -3.52
N VAL A 191 -7.54 -13.41 -4.66
CA VAL A 191 -8.87 -12.91 -5.04
C VAL A 191 -9.20 -13.31 -6.47
N PHE A 192 -10.49 -13.29 -6.80
CA PHE A 192 -10.94 -13.35 -8.18
C PHE A 192 -11.23 -11.93 -8.67
N ARG A 193 -10.81 -11.63 -9.89
CA ARG A 193 -11.09 -10.35 -10.55
C ARG A 193 -11.87 -10.61 -11.83
N PHE A 194 -12.99 -9.91 -11.94
CA PHE A 194 -13.80 -9.85 -13.15
C PHE A 194 -13.23 -8.77 -14.08
N GLU A 195 -13.19 -9.07 -15.39
CA GLU A 195 -12.79 -8.12 -16.45
C GLU A 195 -13.99 -7.32 -17.00
#